data_AF-A0A917K9U8-F1
#
_entry.id   AF-A0A917K9U8-F1
#
_cell.length_a   1.000
_cell.length_b   1.000
_cell.length_c   1.000
_cell.angle_alpha   90.00
_cell.angle_beta   90.00
_cell.angle_gamma   90.00
#
_symmetry.space_group_name_H-M   'P 1'
#
loop_
_entity.id
_entity.type
_entity.pdbx_description
1 polymer ?
#
loop_
_entity_poly.entity_id
_entity_poly.type
_entity_poly.pdbx_seq_one_letter_code
_entity_poly.pdbx_strand_id
1 'polypeptide(L)'
;MDGIVEDEWRRFLADWRDVPETEVAELVAAEPDRHDWRVVDAALDRITCDRCGDRLGRGPVDCAACELAHGLRYAAIETDRPGVPPGNEHAVRVNVSVVRRPQATSAPEVLVRRLLLPALLVGFLPTTAEAQRLKAVVNEDTDPGRVAELVDELVRSRGPLATRSP
;
A
#
# COMPACT_ATOMS: atom_id res chain seq x y z
N MET A 1 2.81 6.93 5.56
CA MET A 1 1.92 5.92 4.93
C MET A 1 0.54 6.01 5.57
N ASP A 2 0.42 5.77 6.88
CA ASP A 2 -0.90 5.62 7.52
C ASP A 2 -1.78 6.88 7.42
N GLY A 3 -1.20 8.07 7.29
CA GLY A 3 -1.97 9.30 7.11
C GLY A 3 -3.00 9.26 5.97
N ILE A 4 -2.65 8.75 4.78
CA ILE A 4 -3.59 8.71 3.64
C ILE A 4 -4.74 7.72 3.86
N VAL A 5 -4.48 6.66 4.62
CA VAL A 5 -5.47 5.62 4.98
C VAL A 5 -6.39 6.16 6.07
N GLU A 6 -5.82 6.74 7.12
CA GLU A 6 -6.58 7.32 8.24
C GLU A 6 -7.38 8.57 7.84
N ASP A 7 -6.87 9.41 6.95
CA ASP A 7 -7.60 10.56 6.41
C ASP A 7 -8.83 10.11 5.62
N GLU A 8 -8.67 9.11 4.75
CA GLU A 8 -9.77 8.61 3.93
C GLU A 8 -10.82 7.89 4.77
N TRP A 9 -10.39 7.12 5.76
CA TRP A 9 -11.29 6.50 6.72
C TRP A 9 -12.12 7.53 7.50
N ARG A 10 -11.50 8.60 8.00
CA ARG A 10 -12.23 9.68 8.69
C ARG A 10 -13.27 10.36 7.80
N ARG A 11 -12.97 10.54 6.51
CA ARG A 11 -13.93 11.06 5.53
C ARG A 11 -15.06 10.08 5.32
N PHE A 12 -14.76 8.80 5.12
CA PHE A 12 -15.74 7.75 4.93
C PHE A 12 -16.70 7.63 6.12
N LEU A 13 -16.18 7.61 7.36
CA LEU A 13 -16.99 7.54 8.58
C LEU A 13 -17.91 8.75 8.80
N ALA A 14 -17.66 9.88 8.13
CA ALA A 14 -18.51 11.06 8.24
C ALA A 14 -19.96 10.79 7.80
N ASP A 15 -20.18 9.77 6.98
CA ASP A 15 -21.49 9.33 6.50
C ASP A 15 -22.14 8.24 7.39
N TRP A 16 -21.41 7.72 8.39
CA TRP A 16 -21.80 6.59 9.23
C TRP A 16 -21.86 6.94 10.73
N ARG A 17 -22.10 8.21 11.07
CA ARG A 17 -21.92 8.76 12.43
C ARG A 17 -22.72 8.04 13.53
N ASP A 18 -23.82 7.40 13.16
CA ASP A 18 -24.73 6.71 14.09
C ASP A 18 -24.44 5.20 14.21
N VAL A 19 -23.47 4.68 13.46
CA VAL A 19 -23.09 3.26 13.45
C VAL A 19 -21.74 3.09 14.16
N PRO A 20 -21.58 2.10 15.06
CA PRO A 20 -20.28 1.83 15.69
C PRO A 20 -19.19 1.58 14.66
N GLU A 21 -18.02 2.20 14.86
CA GLU A 21 -16.88 2.12 13.92
C GLU A 21 -16.46 0.68 13.61
N THR A 22 -16.59 -0.23 14.57
CA THR A 22 -16.29 -1.66 14.40
C THR A 22 -17.27 -2.33 13.44
N GLU A 23 -18.57 -2.02 13.52
CA GLU A 23 -19.58 -2.58 12.61
C GLU A 23 -19.37 -2.06 11.18
N VAL A 24 -18.99 -0.79 11.04
CA VAL A 24 -18.63 -0.21 9.73
C VAL A 24 -17.38 -0.89 9.16
N ALA A 25 -16.37 -1.15 9.97
CA ALA A 25 -15.16 -1.84 9.53
C ALA A 25 -15.45 -3.27 9.06
N GLU A 26 -16.28 -4.02 9.78
CA GLU A 26 -16.70 -5.37 9.41
C GLU A 26 -17.47 -5.39 8.08
N LEU A 27 -18.39 -4.44 7.87
CA LEU A 27 -19.12 -4.29 6.61
C LEU A 27 -18.17 -4.03 5.43
N VAL A 28 -17.25 -3.08 5.59
CA VAL A 28 -16.27 -2.74 4.55
C VAL A 28 -15.38 -3.95 4.22
N ALA A 29 -14.94 -4.70 5.23
CA ALA A 29 -14.11 -5.88 5.05
C ALA A 29 -14.85 -7.03 4.34
N ALA A 30 -16.17 -7.11 4.49
CA ALA A 30 -17.02 -8.10 3.82
C ALA A 30 -17.29 -7.76 2.35
N GLU A 31 -17.24 -6.48 1.97
CA GLU A 31 -17.57 -5.99 0.63
C GLU A 31 -16.42 -5.16 -0.01
N PRO A 32 -15.18 -5.69 -0.07
CA PRO A 32 -14.01 -4.89 -0.42
C PRO A 32 -14.11 -4.26 -1.82
N ASP A 33 -14.79 -4.93 -2.77
CA ASP A 33 -15.01 -4.48 -4.15
C ASP A 33 -15.90 -3.25 -4.29
N ARG A 34 -16.57 -2.84 -3.21
CA ARG A 34 -17.43 -1.65 -3.18
C ARG A 34 -16.74 -0.41 -2.63
N HIS A 35 -15.52 -0.55 -2.14
CA HIS A 35 -14.83 0.48 -1.38
C HIS A 35 -13.46 0.82 -1.96
N ASP A 36 -13.03 2.07 -1.80
CA ASP A 36 -11.66 2.47 -2.12
C ASP A 36 -10.67 1.71 -1.24
N TRP A 37 -9.53 1.33 -1.81
CA TRP A 37 -8.52 0.55 -1.12
C TRP A 37 -8.06 1.16 0.22
N ARG A 38 -8.03 2.50 0.33
CA ARG A 38 -7.65 3.19 1.58
C ARG A 38 -8.68 2.92 2.68
N VAL A 39 -9.96 2.88 2.32
CA VAL A 39 -11.06 2.56 3.24
C VAL A 39 -11.00 1.09 3.64
N VAL A 40 -10.75 0.19 2.69
CA VAL A 40 -10.58 -1.25 2.97
C VAL A 40 -9.39 -1.51 3.90
N ASP A 41 -8.23 -0.91 3.62
CA ASP A 41 -7.04 -1.05 4.46
C ASP A 41 -7.24 -0.49 5.86
N ALA A 42 -7.97 0.63 5.99
CA ALA A 42 -8.32 1.21 7.27
C ALA A 42 -9.28 0.33 8.08
N ALA A 43 -10.27 -0.28 7.42
CA ALA A 43 -11.21 -1.21 8.03
C ALA A 43 -10.49 -2.46 8.56
N LEU A 44 -9.62 -3.07 7.75
CA LEU A 44 -8.81 -4.22 8.16
C LEU A 44 -7.91 -3.88 9.37
N ASP A 45 -7.40 -2.66 9.46
CA ASP A 45 -6.58 -2.19 10.59
C ASP A 45 -7.34 -2.07 11.92
N ARG A 46 -8.67 -2.08 11.88
CA ARG A 46 -9.57 -1.97 13.05
C ARG A 46 -10.11 -3.31 13.53
N ILE A 47 -9.98 -4.34 12.72
CA ILE A 47 -10.45 -5.68 13.05
C ILE A 47 -9.28 -6.49 13.60
N THR A 48 -9.41 -6.96 14.83
CA THR A 48 -8.48 -7.93 15.41
C THR A 48 -8.83 -9.33 14.90
N CYS A 49 -7.86 -10.04 14.36
CA CYS A 49 -8.03 -11.42 13.93
C CYS A 49 -8.25 -12.34 15.14
N ASP A 50 -9.37 -13.04 15.16
CA ASP A 50 -9.76 -14.02 16.18
C ASP A 50 -8.81 -15.25 16.26
N ARG A 51 -8.05 -15.52 15.20
CA ARG A 51 -7.11 -16.66 15.13
C ARG A 51 -5.73 -16.37 15.69
N CYS A 52 -5.15 -15.21 15.37
CA CYS A 52 -3.77 -14.88 15.73
C CYS A 52 -3.63 -13.64 16.64
N GLY A 53 -4.69 -12.88 16.86
CA GLY A 53 -4.69 -11.68 17.70
C GLY A 53 -4.03 -10.43 17.07
N ASP A 54 -3.50 -10.53 15.86
CA ASP A 54 -2.98 -9.39 15.10
C ASP A 54 -4.11 -8.65 14.37
N ARG A 55 -3.83 -7.52 13.73
CA ARG A 55 -4.76 -6.85 12.81
C ARG A 55 -5.05 -7.77 11.62
N LEU A 56 -6.32 -7.83 11.22
CA LEU A 56 -6.78 -8.71 10.15
C LEU A 56 -6.01 -8.43 8.86
N GLY A 57 -5.44 -9.47 8.25
CA GLY A 57 -4.63 -9.35 7.03
C GLY A 57 -3.15 -8.99 7.24
N ARG A 58 -2.71 -8.76 8.49
CA ARG A 58 -1.29 -8.50 8.83
C ARG A 58 -0.58 -9.65 9.56
N GLY A 59 -1.35 -10.60 10.06
CA GLY A 59 -0.83 -11.75 10.79
C GLY A 59 0.08 -12.67 9.95
N PRO A 60 0.64 -13.70 10.61
CA PRO A 60 1.55 -14.68 10.00
C PRO A 60 1.03 -15.32 8.71
N VAL A 61 1.95 -15.82 7.88
CA VAL A 61 1.62 -16.46 6.57
C VAL A 61 0.82 -17.76 6.71
N ASP A 62 0.88 -18.42 7.86
CA ASP A 62 0.14 -19.64 8.19
C ASP A 62 -1.24 -19.35 8.83
N CYS A 63 -1.58 -18.08 9.08
CA CYS A 63 -2.90 -17.70 9.55
C CYS A 63 -3.89 -17.59 8.38
N ALA A 64 -4.72 -18.62 8.19
CA ALA A 64 -5.69 -18.67 7.09
C ALA A 64 -6.66 -17.47 7.02
N ALA A 65 -7.11 -16.94 8.17
CA ALA A 65 -7.98 -15.78 8.21
C ALA A 65 -7.27 -14.51 7.71
N CYS A 66 -6.01 -14.30 8.11
CA CYS A 66 -5.20 -13.18 7.63
C CYS A 66 -4.83 -13.36 6.15
N GLU A 67 -4.52 -14.57 5.69
CA GLU A 67 -4.25 -14.84 4.27
C GLU A 67 -5.48 -14.51 3.41
N LEU A 68 -6.67 -14.94 3.82
CA LEU A 68 -7.91 -14.65 3.10
C LEU A 68 -8.17 -13.14 3.02
N ALA A 69 -8.09 -12.42 4.15
CA ALA A 69 -8.27 -10.98 4.15
C ALA A 69 -7.21 -10.25 3.30
N HIS A 70 -5.97 -10.73 3.33
CA HIS A 70 -4.89 -10.22 2.49
C HIS A 70 -5.11 -10.50 0.99
N GLY A 71 -5.80 -11.58 0.63
CA GLY A 71 -6.19 -11.82 -0.76
C GLY A 71 -7.35 -10.92 -1.20
N LEU A 72 -8.39 -10.81 -0.36
CA LEU A 72 -9.61 -10.09 -0.68
C LEU A 72 -9.42 -8.57 -0.82
N ARG A 73 -8.46 -7.97 -0.12
CA ARG A 73 -8.11 -6.54 -0.31
C ARG A 73 -7.73 -6.17 -1.74
N TYR A 74 -7.34 -7.13 -2.59
CA TYR A 74 -7.03 -6.86 -4.00
C TYR A 74 -8.26 -6.65 -4.87
N ALA A 75 -9.47 -6.92 -4.36
CA ALA A 75 -10.72 -6.59 -5.03
C ALA A 75 -11.11 -5.10 -4.90
N ALA A 76 -10.48 -4.37 -3.97
CA ALA A 76 -10.82 -2.98 -3.69
C ALA A 76 -10.64 -2.04 -4.88
N ILE A 77 -11.44 -0.99 -4.92
CA ILE A 77 -11.40 0.04 -5.96
C ILE A 77 -10.13 0.86 -5.79
N GLU A 78 -9.40 1.05 -6.89
CA GLU A 78 -8.22 1.89 -6.95
C GLU A 78 -8.58 3.22 -7.61
N THR A 79 -8.83 4.25 -6.80
CA THR A 79 -9.09 5.61 -7.31
C THR A 79 -7.84 6.46 -7.18
N ASP A 80 -7.22 6.85 -8.30
CA ASP A 80 -6.09 7.77 -8.28
C ASP A 80 -6.48 9.12 -7.65
N ARG A 81 -5.70 9.58 -6.69
CA ARG A 81 -5.88 10.91 -6.07
C ARG A 81 -5.61 12.04 -7.08
N PRO A 82 -6.12 13.26 -6.85
CA PRO A 82 -5.83 14.39 -7.72
C PRO A 82 -4.32 14.69 -7.82
N GLY A 83 -3.85 14.99 -9.04
CA GLY A 83 -2.48 15.48 -9.27
C GLY A 83 -1.40 14.42 -9.40
N VAL A 84 -1.74 13.12 -9.39
CA VAL A 84 -0.77 12.04 -9.65
C VAL A 84 -1.02 11.34 -10.98
N PRO A 85 0.00 10.67 -11.56
CA PRO A 85 -0.18 9.90 -12.78
C PRO A 85 -1.19 8.75 -12.61
N PRO A 86 -1.91 8.34 -13.67
CA PRO A 86 -2.77 7.16 -13.63
C PRO A 86 -2.02 5.90 -13.17
N GLY A 87 -2.63 5.12 -12.29
CA GLY A 87 -2.05 3.91 -11.68
C GLY A 87 -1.09 4.18 -10.53
N ASN A 88 -0.98 5.43 -10.04
CA ASN A 88 -0.15 5.73 -8.88
C ASN A 88 -0.70 5.07 -7.61
N GLU A 89 -2.02 5.05 -7.42
CA GLU A 89 -2.62 4.44 -6.22
C GLU A 89 -2.53 2.92 -6.24
N HIS A 90 -2.59 2.30 -7.43
CA HIS A 90 -2.21 0.90 -7.60
C HIS A 90 -0.78 0.64 -7.07
N ALA A 91 0.18 1.46 -7.51
CA ALA A 91 1.57 1.33 -7.07
C ALA A 91 1.72 1.56 -5.57
N VAL A 92 1.07 2.57 -5.00
CA VAL A 92 1.06 2.83 -3.54
C VAL A 92 0.52 1.61 -2.81
N ARG A 93 -0.68 1.12 -3.16
CA ARG A 93 -1.35 -0.01 -2.51
C ARG A 93 -0.53 -1.29 -2.53
N VAL A 94 0.09 -1.63 -3.67
CA VAL A 94 0.97 -2.82 -3.79
C VAL A 94 2.20 -2.69 -2.87
N ASN A 95 2.78 -1.50 -2.75
CA ASN A 95 3.90 -1.30 -1.83
C ASN A 95 3.45 -1.35 -0.37
N VAL A 96 2.28 -0.78 -0.06
CA VAL A 96 1.65 -0.83 1.26
C VAL A 96 1.37 -2.26 1.71
N SER A 97 0.82 -3.10 0.84
CA SER A 97 0.48 -4.49 1.19
C SER A 97 1.72 -5.30 1.58
N VAL A 98 2.83 -5.13 0.86
CA VAL A 98 4.12 -5.78 1.17
C VAL A 98 4.71 -5.25 2.47
N VAL A 99 4.75 -3.92 2.67
CA VAL A 99 5.36 -3.33 3.86
C VAL A 99 4.59 -3.66 5.13
N ARG A 100 3.26 -3.79 5.04
CA ARG A 100 2.38 -4.16 6.16
C ARG A 100 2.38 -5.65 6.47
N ARG A 101 2.80 -6.50 5.52
CA ARG A 101 2.91 -7.97 5.67
C ARG A 101 4.22 -8.51 5.07
N PRO A 102 5.38 -8.17 5.66
CA PRO A 102 6.69 -8.45 5.07
C PRO A 102 7.09 -9.93 5.07
N GLN A 103 6.39 -10.78 5.82
CA GLN A 103 6.77 -12.17 6.09
C GLN A 103 6.71 -13.07 4.84
N ALA A 104 5.95 -12.66 3.83
CA ALA A 104 5.82 -13.36 2.55
C ALA A 104 6.77 -12.81 1.46
N THR A 105 7.65 -11.86 1.79
CA THR A 105 8.46 -11.13 0.81
C THR A 105 9.93 -11.10 1.24
N SER A 106 10.86 -11.13 0.28
CA SER A 106 12.29 -11.10 0.57
C SER A 106 12.69 -9.77 1.23
N ALA A 107 13.70 -9.81 2.11
CA ALA A 107 14.18 -8.61 2.80
C ALA A 107 14.63 -7.48 1.83
N PRO A 108 15.35 -7.78 0.72
CA PRO A 108 15.70 -6.75 -0.27
C PRO A 108 14.47 -6.13 -0.95
N GLU A 109 13.46 -6.93 -1.29
CA GLU A 109 12.24 -6.40 -1.88
C GLU A 109 11.48 -5.52 -0.88
N VAL A 110 11.32 -5.96 0.38
CA VAL A 110 10.70 -5.14 1.44
C VAL A 110 11.44 -3.81 1.60
N LEU A 111 12.78 -3.81 1.56
CA LEU A 111 13.57 -2.58 1.62
C LEU A 111 13.24 -1.63 0.46
N VAL A 112 13.25 -2.11 -0.78
CA VAL A 112 12.89 -1.31 -1.95
C VAL A 112 11.48 -0.73 -1.83
N ARG A 113 10.50 -1.53 -1.41
CA ARG A 113 9.12 -1.05 -1.23
C ARG A 113 9.05 0.08 -0.21
N ARG A 114 9.79 -0.05 0.91
CA ARG A 114 9.88 1.01 1.95
C ARG A 114 10.52 2.29 1.42
N LEU A 115 11.59 2.17 0.63
CA LEU A 115 12.31 3.31 0.07
C LEU A 115 11.55 4.04 -1.05
N LEU A 116 10.84 3.31 -1.91
CA LEU A 116 10.05 3.90 -2.99
C LEU A 116 8.76 4.55 -2.50
N LEU A 117 8.17 4.04 -1.42
CA LEU A 117 6.84 4.46 -0.99
C LEU A 117 6.73 5.98 -0.72
N PRO A 118 7.68 6.67 -0.05
CA PRO A 118 7.62 8.13 0.08
C PRO A 118 7.55 8.86 -1.27
N ALA A 119 8.30 8.41 -2.28
CA ALA A 119 8.26 8.99 -3.62
C ALA A 119 6.90 8.72 -4.29
N LEU A 120 6.39 7.49 -4.21
CA LEU A 120 5.05 7.15 -4.71
C LEU A 120 3.98 8.04 -4.06
N LEU A 121 4.07 8.28 -2.75
CA LEU A 121 3.18 9.14 -1.98
C LEU A 121 3.24 10.63 -2.37
N VAL A 122 4.21 11.09 -3.16
CA VAL A 122 4.23 12.45 -3.73
C VAL A 122 4.02 12.47 -5.25
N GLY A 123 3.54 11.35 -5.83
CA GLY A 123 3.15 11.27 -7.25
C GLY A 123 4.25 10.83 -8.20
N PHE A 124 5.42 10.43 -7.69
CA PHE A 124 6.40 9.73 -8.51
C PHE A 124 5.84 8.36 -8.90
N LEU A 125 5.92 7.99 -10.18
CA LEU A 125 5.53 6.65 -10.65
C LEU A 125 6.60 6.13 -11.60
N PRO A 126 7.40 5.11 -11.20
CA PRO A 126 8.33 4.46 -12.11
C PRO A 126 7.59 3.89 -13.33
N THR A 127 8.22 3.95 -14.49
CA THR A 127 7.80 3.12 -15.62
C THR A 127 8.05 1.65 -15.30
N THR A 128 7.32 0.77 -15.99
CA THR A 128 7.54 -0.68 -15.91
C THR A 128 9.00 -1.07 -16.14
N ALA A 129 9.66 -0.44 -17.12
CA ALA A 129 11.06 -0.71 -17.43
C ALA A 129 12.01 -0.31 -16.29
N GLU A 130 11.78 0.83 -15.63
CA GLU A 130 12.57 1.25 -14.46
C GLU A 130 12.33 0.31 -13.26
N ALA A 131 11.07 -0.07 -13.01
CA ALA A 131 10.73 -1.00 -11.95
C ALA A 131 11.38 -2.38 -12.17
N GLN A 132 11.39 -2.87 -13.41
CA GLN A 132 12.05 -4.13 -13.78
C GLN A 132 13.57 -4.06 -13.62
N ARG A 133 14.21 -2.95 -14.02
CA ARG A 133 15.66 -2.75 -13.81
C ARG A 133 16.02 -2.73 -12.33
N LEU A 134 15.27 -1.97 -11.53
CA LEU A 134 15.49 -1.93 -10.08
C LEU A 134 15.33 -3.31 -9.45
N LYS A 135 14.29 -4.06 -9.84
CA LYS A 135 14.05 -5.42 -9.36
C LYS A 135 15.19 -6.37 -9.72
N ALA A 136 15.71 -6.30 -10.95
CA ALA A 136 16.84 -7.14 -11.38
C ALA A 136 18.06 -6.90 -10.51
N VAL A 137 18.44 -5.63 -10.29
CA VAL A 137 19.61 -5.27 -9.46
C VAL A 137 19.43 -5.70 -8.00
N VAL A 138 18.24 -5.50 -7.43
CA VAL A 138 17.95 -5.87 -6.03
C VAL A 138 17.96 -7.39 -5.81
N ASN A 139 17.68 -8.17 -6.85
CA ASN A 139 17.80 -9.62 -6.78
C ASN A 139 19.26 -10.11 -6.85
N GLU A 140 20.15 -9.32 -7.44
CA GLU A 140 21.58 -9.63 -7.60
C GLU A 140 22.43 -9.10 -6.43
N ASP A 141 22.06 -7.94 -5.88
CA ASP A 141 22.79 -7.27 -4.81
C ASP A 141 21.93 -7.16 -3.53
N THR A 142 22.45 -7.70 -2.44
CA THR A 142 21.78 -7.72 -1.13
C THR A 142 22.28 -6.65 -0.18
N ASP A 143 23.26 -5.83 -0.60
CA ASP A 143 23.74 -4.71 0.21
C ASP A 143 22.65 -3.62 0.35
N PRO A 144 22.14 -3.36 1.57
CA PRO A 144 21.11 -2.35 1.78
C PRO A 144 21.56 -0.94 1.39
N GLY A 145 22.85 -0.63 1.53
CA GLY A 145 23.41 0.68 1.18
C GLY A 145 23.31 0.93 -0.31
N ARG A 146 23.76 -0.04 -1.12
CA ARG A 146 23.66 0.02 -2.57
C ARG A 146 22.21 0.10 -3.07
N VAL A 147 21.31 -0.68 -2.48
CA VAL A 147 19.87 -0.63 -2.81
C VAL A 147 19.29 0.78 -2.57
N ALA A 148 19.67 1.43 -1.47
CA ALA A 148 19.23 2.79 -1.16
C ALA A 148 19.73 3.81 -2.20
N GLU A 149 21.02 3.75 -2.57
CA GLU A 149 21.59 4.63 -3.59
C GLU A 149 20.88 4.54 -4.94
N LEU A 150 20.51 3.33 -5.35
CA LEU A 150 19.82 3.08 -6.61
C LEU A 150 18.39 3.64 -6.62
N VAL A 151 17.66 3.50 -5.52
CA VAL A 151 16.33 4.11 -5.38
C VAL A 151 16.44 5.63 -5.41
N ASP A 152 17.43 6.19 -4.70
CA ASP A 152 17.69 7.63 -4.70
C ASP A 152 18.06 8.16 -6.09
N GLU A 153 18.92 7.45 -6.83
CA GLU A 153 19.28 7.80 -8.20
C GLU A 153 18.04 7.78 -9.12
N LEU A 154 17.22 6.73 -9.02
CA LEU A 154 15.98 6.62 -9.77
C LEU A 154 15.04 7.80 -9.50
N VAL A 155 14.83 8.16 -8.23
CA VAL A 155 13.97 9.29 -7.84
C VAL A 155 14.56 10.63 -8.32
N ARG A 156 15.88 10.84 -8.15
CA ARG A 156 16.55 12.08 -8.58
C ARG A 156 16.56 12.25 -10.10
N SER A 157 16.73 11.17 -10.86
CA SER A 157 16.84 11.21 -12.32
C SER A 157 15.61 11.80 -13.03
N ARG A 158 14.45 11.81 -12.36
CA ARG A 158 13.19 12.37 -12.89
C ARG A 158 12.84 13.77 -12.38
N GLY A 159 13.61 14.32 -11.44
CA GLY A 159 13.36 15.65 -10.86
C GLY A 159 11.97 15.80 -10.22
N PRO A 160 11.67 16.96 -9.60
CA PRO A 160 10.28 17.33 -9.34
C PRO A 160 9.57 17.37 -10.70
N LEU A 161 8.36 16.80 -10.77
CA LEU A 161 7.46 17.02 -11.90
C LEU A 161 7.31 18.54 -12.07
N ALA A 162 8.09 19.12 -12.98
CA ALA A 162 7.87 20.48 -13.43
C ALA A 162 6.43 20.51 -13.89
N THR A 163 5.63 21.36 -13.24
CA THR A 163 4.26 21.68 -13.59
C THR A 163 4.17 21.86 -15.10
N ARG A 164 3.78 20.80 -15.81
CA ARG A 164 3.34 20.92 -17.20
C ARG A 164 1.96 21.56 -17.10
N SER A 165 1.96 22.89 -17.13
CA SER A 165 0.74 23.68 -17.33
C SER A 165 0.10 23.30 -18.67
N PRO A 166 -1.24 23.39 -18.78
CA PRO A 166 -2.01 22.90 -19.92
C PRO A 166 -1.61 23.55 -21.26
#